data_AF-A0A956X0R4-F1
#
_entry.id   AF-A0A956X0R4-F1
#
_cell.length_a   1.000
_cell.length_b   1.000
_cell.length_c   1.000
_cell.angle_alpha   90.00
_cell.angle_beta   90.00
_cell.angle_gamma   90.00
#
_symmetry.space_group_name_H-M   'P 1'
#
loop_
_entity.id
_entity.type
_entity.pdbx_description
1 polymer ?
#
loop_
_entity_poly.entity_id
_entity_poly.type
_entity_poly.pdbx_seq_one_letter_code
_entity_poly.pdbx_strand_id
1 'polypeptide(L)'
;MLEVVMPKNYVILLAGLVNLAFERLGTMPQQVIMPPKPDDLTVINGIGPTFARRLNEGGIDTFAKLAAAKPEDVKTIAKLADWQADPANWIAEAKQLA
;
A
#
# COMPACT_ATOMS: atom_id res chain seq x y z
N MET A 1 -21.08 35.24 -18.19
CA MET A 1 -20.19 34.84 -17.08
C MET A 1 -20.76 35.46 -15.81
N LEU A 2 -21.43 34.67 -14.95
CA LEU A 2 -21.81 35.13 -13.62
C LEU A 2 -20.61 34.90 -12.69
N GLU A 3 -19.97 35.96 -12.21
CA GLU A 3 -19.08 35.86 -11.06
C GLU A 3 -19.93 35.69 -9.81
N VAL A 4 -19.92 34.47 -9.26
CA VAL A 4 -20.53 34.18 -7.96
C VAL A 4 -19.65 34.79 -6.88
N VAL A 5 -19.87 36.07 -6.58
CA VAL A 5 -19.22 36.76 -5.46
C VAL A 5 -19.90 36.30 -4.16
N MET A 6 -19.32 35.28 -3.53
CA MET A 6 -19.83 34.76 -2.26
C MET A 6 -19.50 35.73 -1.11
N PRO A 7 -20.49 36.15 -0.29
CA PRO A 7 -20.27 37.07 0.83
C PRO A 7 -19.39 36.43 1.91
N LYS A 8 -18.59 37.24 2.63
CA LYS A 8 -17.61 36.78 3.65
C LYS A 8 -18.22 35.87 4.74
N ASN A 9 -19.52 35.98 5.00
CA ASN A 9 -20.24 35.17 5.99
C ASN A 9 -20.45 33.71 5.54
N TYR A 10 -20.34 33.39 4.24
CA TYR A 10 -20.43 32.02 3.72
C TYR A 10 -19.22 31.17 4.11
N VAL A 11 -18.03 31.79 4.17
CA VAL A 11 -16.78 31.12 4.61
C VAL A 11 -16.89 30.70 6.09
N ILE A 12 -17.54 31.51 6.93
CA ILE A 12 -17.75 31.19 8.35
C ILE A 12 -18.77 30.05 8.53
N LEU A 13 -19.84 30.03 7.72
CA LEU A 13 -20.84 28.94 7.75
C LEU A 13 -20.26 27.63 7.20
N LEU A 14 -19.45 27.67 6.13
CA LEU A 14 -18.73 26.51 5.61
C LEU A 14 -17.67 26.01 6.60
N ALA A 15 -16.92 26.90 7.26
CA ALA A 15 -15.96 26.50 8.30
C ALA A 15 -16.65 25.84 9.50
N GLY A 16 -17.81 26.35 9.93
CA GLY A 16 -18.64 25.74 10.97
C GLY A 16 -19.19 24.36 10.57
N LEU A 17 -19.63 24.20 9.32
CA LEU A 17 -20.10 22.92 8.76
C LEU A 17 -18.97 21.90 8.60
N VAL A 18 -17.77 22.32 8.22
CA VAL A 18 -16.58 21.46 8.12
C VAL A 18 -16.17 20.95 9.51
N ASN A 19 -16.16 21.83 10.52
CA ASN A 19 -15.89 21.41 11.91
C ASN A 19 -16.98 20.47 12.46
N LEU A 20 -18.26 20.75 12.20
CA LEU A 20 -19.37 19.88 12.61
C LEU A 20 -19.35 18.51 11.92
N ALA A 21 -18.94 18.46 10.65
CA ALA A 21 -18.74 17.19 9.93
C ALA A 21 -17.56 16.40 10.49
N PHE A 22 -16.44 17.07 10.81
CA PHE A 22 -15.26 16.43 11.40
C PHE A 22 -15.55 15.85 12.81
N GLU A 23 -16.38 16.51 13.62
CA GLU A 23 -16.77 16.01 14.95
C GLU A 23 -17.75 14.82 14.90
N ARG A 24 -18.55 14.69 13.83
CA ARG A 24 -19.54 13.62 13.65
C ARG A 24 -18.97 12.39 12.94
N LEU A 25 -17.94 12.60 12.12
CA LEU A 25 -17.11 11.54 11.56
C LEU A 25 -16.02 11.23 12.58
N GLY A 26 -16.38 10.52 13.65
CA GLY A 26 -15.47 10.20 14.76
C GLY A 26 -14.07 9.83 14.28
N THR A 27 -13.06 10.20 15.09
CA THR A 27 -11.64 9.90 14.86
C THR A 27 -11.48 8.54 14.21
N MET A 28 -11.23 8.52 12.89
CA MET A 28 -10.79 7.29 12.25
C MET A 28 -9.51 6.94 13.01
N PRO A 29 -9.44 5.78 13.68
CA PRO A 29 -8.22 5.40 14.36
C PRO A 29 -7.16 5.45 13.28
N GLN A 30 -6.25 6.42 13.40
CA GLN A 30 -5.08 6.48 12.57
C GLN A 30 -4.31 5.24 12.99
N GLN A 31 -4.57 4.13 12.30
CA GLN A 31 -4.02 2.83 12.65
C GLN A 31 -2.54 3.09 12.79
N VAL A 32 -2.04 2.95 14.02
CA VAL A 32 -0.61 2.99 14.27
C VAL A 32 -0.10 1.76 13.55
N ILE A 33 0.22 1.92 12.28
CA ILE A 33 0.91 0.95 11.45
C ILE A 33 2.32 0.89 12.03
N MET A 34 2.46 0.14 13.13
CA MET A 34 3.75 -0.46 13.45
C MET A 34 4.17 -1.16 12.17
N PRO A 35 5.32 -0.80 11.59
CA PRO A 35 5.77 -1.47 10.38
C PRO A 35 5.77 -2.96 10.70
N PRO A 36 5.00 -3.77 9.96
CA PRO A 36 4.96 -5.19 10.22
C PRO A 36 6.40 -5.70 10.19
N LYS A 37 6.73 -6.58 11.14
CA LYS A 37 8.02 -7.23 11.13
C LYS A 37 8.23 -7.83 9.74
N PRO A 38 9.41 -7.64 9.10
CA PRO A 38 9.67 -8.24 7.82
C PRO A 38 9.44 -9.76 7.86
N ASP A 39 8.65 -10.25 6.92
CA ASP A 39 8.38 -11.68 6.78
C ASP A 39 9.55 -12.36 6.06
N ASP A 40 9.68 -13.66 6.28
CA ASP A 40 10.63 -14.46 5.53
C ASP A 40 10.04 -14.85 4.17
N LEU A 41 10.29 -14.02 3.16
CA LEU A 41 9.84 -14.28 1.79
C LEU A 41 10.46 -15.55 1.18
N THR A 42 11.52 -16.13 1.76
CA THR A 42 12.13 -17.37 1.25
C THR A 42 11.28 -18.61 1.48
N VAL A 43 10.21 -18.49 2.27
CA VAL A 43 9.18 -19.53 2.44
C VAL A 43 8.39 -19.77 1.14
N ILE A 44 8.28 -18.75 0.27
CA ILE A 44 7.59 -18.85 -1.02
C ILE A 44 8.47 -19.58 -2.02
N ASN A 45 7.88 -20.55 -2.73
CA ASN A 45 8.65 -21.38 -3.66
C ASN A 45 9.20 -20.55 -4.83
N GLY A 46 10.50 -20.74 -5.11
CA GLY A 46 11.22 -19.97 -6.12
C GLY A 46 11.80 -18.64 -5.63
N ILE A 47 11.43 -18.14 -4.44
CA ILE A 47 12.10 -16.98 -3.83
C ILE A 47 13.35 -17.44 -3.07
N GLY A 48 14.49 -17.41 -3.75
CA GLY A 48 15.80 -17.56 -3.09
C GLY A 48 16.21 -16.33 -2.28
N PRO A 49 17.26 -16.43 -1.44
CA PRO A 49 17.73 -15.33 -0.58
C PRO A 49 18.11 -14.06 -1.37
N THR A 50 18.58 -14.22 -2.62
CA THR A 50 18.88 -13.09 -3.51
C THR A 50 17.63 -12.31 -3.90
N PHE A 51 16.53 -13.00 -4.23
CA PHE A 51 15.28 -12.35 -4.61
C PHE A 51 14.58 -11.76 -3.40
N ALA A 52 14.56 -12.46 -2.27
CA ALA A 52 14.06 -11.94 -1.00
C ALA A 52 14.77 -10.63 -0.62
N ARG A 53 16.11 -10.58 -0.72
CA ARG A 53 16.85 -9.34 -0.46
C ARG A 53 16.44 -8.20 -1.39
N ARG A 54 16.33 -8.46 -2.70
CA ARG A 54 15.94 -7.43 -3.68
C ARG A 54 14.51 -6.92 -3.45
N LEU A 55 13.59 -7.81 -3.11
CA LEU A 55 12.21 -7.46 -2.77
C LEU A 55 12.16 -6.59 -1.51
N ASN A 56 12.90 -6.98 -0.46
CA ASN A 56 13.00 -6.21 0.78
C ASN A 56 13.61 -4.82 0.52
N GLU A 57 14.70 -4.74 -0.25
CA GLU A 57 15.32 -3.46 -0.65
C GLU A 57 14.38 -2.59 -1.52
N GLY A 58 13.49 -3.22 -2.29
CA GLY A 58 12.43 -2.57 -3.05
C GLY A 58 11.16 -2.25 -2.25
N GLY A 59 11.15 -2.48 -0.94
CA GLY A 59 10.04 -2.17 -0.04
C GLY A 59 8.95 -3.23 0.07
N ILE A 60 9.12 -4.37 -0.61
CA ILE A 60 8.27 -5.57 -0.47
C ILE A 60 8.94 -6.50 0.53
N ASP A 61 8.62 -6.31 1.81
CA ASP A 61 9.23 -7.00 2.94
C ASP A 61 8.24 -7.88 3.72
N THR A 62 6.98 -7.96 3.29
CA THR A 62 5.93 -8.79 3.91
C THR A 62 5.11 -9.54 2.89
N PHE A 63 4.48 -10.64 3.31
CA PHE A 63 3.55 -11.39 2.47
C PHE A 63 2.39 -10.51 2.01
N ALA A 64 1.86 -9.65 2.89
CA ALA A 64 0.79 -8.72 2.54
C ALA A 64 1.19 -7.72 1.44
N LYS A 65 2.41 -7.18 1.49
CA LYS A 65 2.92 -6.27 0.45
C LYS A 65 3.15 -7.00 -0.87
N LEU A 66 3.68 -8.22 -0.82
CA LEU A 66 3.88 -9.03 -2.02
C LEU A 66 2.53 -9.44 -2.64
N ALA A 67 1.56 -9.84 -1.82
CA ALA A 67 0.20 -10.21 -2.24
C ALA A 67 -0.56 -9.05 -2.91
N ALA A 68 -0.28 -7.81 -2.49
CA ALA A 68 -0.86 -6.59 -3.03
C ALA A 68 -0.09 -6.02 -4.23
N ALA A 69 1.15 -6.50 -4.49
CA ALA A 69 1.97 -6.02 -5.59
C ALA A 69 1.49 -6.56 -6.94
N LYS A 70 1.85 -5.84 -8.02
CA LYS A 70 1.61 -6.29 -9.38
C LYS A 70 2.75 -7.20 -9.86
N PRO A 71 2.48 -8.23 -10.68
CA PRO A 71 3.51 -9.11 -11.22
C PRO A 71 4.66 -8.36 -11.91
N GLU A 72 4.34 -7.28 -12.63
CA GLU A 72 5.32 -6.47 -13.37
C GLU A 72 6.25 -5.70 -12.42
N ASP A 73 5.70 -5.17 -11.32
CA ASP A 73 6.45 -4.46 -10.30
C ASP A 73 7.38 -5.43 -9.55
N VAL A 74 6.87 -6.60 -9.16
CA VAL A 74 7.64 -7.67 -8.52
C VAL A 74 8.78 -8.12 -9.42
N LYS A 75 8.52 -8.32 -10.72
CA LYS A 75 9.55 -8.69 -11.70
C LYS A 75 10.64 -7.64 -11.81
N THR A 76 10.26 -6.37 -11.85
CA THR A 76 11.18 -5.23 -11.97
C THR A 76 12.05 -5.10 -10.71
N ILE A 77 11.44 -5.15 -9.53
CA ILE A 77 12.13 -5.04 -8.23
C ILE A 77 13.08 -6.23 -8.02
N ALA A 78 12.59 -7.46 -8.26
CA ALA A 78 13.39 -8.67 -8.13
C ALA A 78 14.46 -8.82 -9.22
N LYS A 79 14.41 -7.98 -10.28
CA LYS A 79 15.26 -8.07 -11.48
C LYS A 79 15.26 -9.49 -12.06
N LEU A 80 14.05 -10.02 -12.23
CA LEU A 80 13.81 -11.38 -12.73
C LEU A 80 13.94 -11.42 -14.24
N ALA A 81 14.70 -12.40 -14.74
CA ALA A 81 14.58 -12.84 -16.13
C ALA A 81 13.39 -13.80 -16.28
N ASP A 82 12.80 -13.86 -17.48
CA ASP A 82 11.56 -14.61 -17.76
C ASP A 82 11.63 -16.11 -17.44
N TRP A 83 12.82 -16.69 -17.44
CA TRP A 83 13.05 -18.11 -17.21
C TRP A 83 13.36 -18.46 -15.74
N GLN A 84 13.55 -17.47 -14.86
CA GLN A 84 14.02 -17.72 -13.49
C GLN A 84 12.90 -18.07 -12.52
N ALA A 85 11.81 -17.31 -12.56
CA ALA A 85 10.66 -17.51 -11.69
C ALA A 85 9.42 -16.80 -12.24
N ASP A 86 8.27 -17.18 -11.71
CA ASP A 86 6.98 -16.60 -12.05
C ASP A 86 6.47 -15.70 -10.90
N PRO A 87 6.51 -14.36 -11.05
CA PRO A 87 5.98 -13.43 -10.07
C PRO A 87 4.50 -13.67 -9.72
N ALA A 88 3.70 -14.19 -10.65
CA ALA A 88 2.28 -14.44 -10.40
C ALA A 88 2.08 -15.57 -9.39
N ASN A 89 2.90 -16.62 -9.46
CA ASN A 89 2.91 -17.70 -8.48
C ASN A 89 3.34 -17.21 -7.10
N TRP A 90 4.37 -16.35 -7.05
CA TRP A 90 4.81 -15.74 -5.78
C TRP A 90 3.70 -14.91 -5.13
N ILE A 91 2.97 -14.11 -5.91
CA ILE A 91 1.84 -13.32 -5.41
C ILE A 91 0.70 -14.23 -4.94
N ALA A 92 0.43 -15.32 -5.65
CA ALA A 92 -0.61 -16.28 -5.27
C ALA A 92 -0.28 -16.99 -3.96
N GLU A 93 0.97 -17.44 -3.77
CA GLU A 93 1.44 -18.03 -2.50
C GLU A 93 1.46 -17.00 -1.37
N ALA A 94 1.92 -15.77 -1.64
CA ALA A 94 1.91 -14.69 -0.65
C ALA A 94 0.49 -14.39 -0.13
N LYS A 95 -0.54 -14.48 -0.98
CA LYS A 95 -1.95 -14.33 -0.57
C LYS A 95 -2.44 -15.42 0.39
N GLN A 96 -1.80 -16.59 0.40
CA GLN A 96 -2.13 -17.67 1.33
C GLN A 96 -1.42 -17.51 2.68
N LEU A 97 -0.33 -16.74 2.72
CA LEU A 97 0.50 -16.53 3.91
C LEU A 97 0.23 -15.18 4.61
N ALA A 98 -0.40 -14.23 3.91
CA ALA A 98 -0.79 -12.91 4.42
C ALA A 98 -2.06 -12.95 5.27
#